data_AF-A0ABD3UTB6-F1
#
_entry.id   AF-A0ABD3UTB6-F1
#
_cell.length_a   1.000
_cell.length_b   1.000
_cell.length_c   1.000
_cell.angle_alpha   90.00
_cell.angle_beta   90.00
_cell.angle_gamma   90.00
#
_symmetry.space_group_name_H-M   'P 1'
#
loop_
_entity.id
_entity.type
_entity.pdbx_description
1 polymer ?
#
loop_
_entity_poly.entity_id
_entity_poly.type
_entity_poly.pdbx_seq_one_letter_code
_entity_poly.pdbx_strand_id
1 'polypeptide(L)'
;MDGMRRSASFSSGLLPSDEQKILKKWGFIKRALIVAHIIDPLIEKGVFTPDQWISLKNKPAPEPEKTEEFLYHLLKSKPETYGIFLSTLACYGYGHVANELEGHGSNNVNRTLSDLSQRKTVGRPKGIYKTYIQDKSIQISTGAAADGEVSDPRNGASSYFGGSASGSISSDGMNDGGGRVRVTDMMKMKEDITNELREIKVELEKQRSEDKLSIKDLERKHAELQSNFQSLEKSKEKLVVQFSDCQEKVENLKVELNRKQSELSKLHMENNKLNLELERRSADVRKRFEDREVERDELAKQLEKKNEEYKHLQTKLASVKSEHEDRLNRLKNVTKSKVMIEKELQAVKNEKGALEERLKQHNNIVRELQKASDAKIEELKKTIEEERLTLEKKKALLKQKEQECLEMEKKLLSTQKENESLKEMNANLKQRMESAEEQTKFLRMRQEFLSSPVHRHLRNTKKPVITRVTK
;
A
#
# COMPACT_ATOMS: atom_id res chain seq x y z
N MET A 1 -38.47 4.32 7.64
CA MET A 1 -37.58 3.14 7.63
C MET A 1 -38.13 2.12 6.65
N ASP A 2 -38.14 2.49 5.37
CA ASP A 2 -38.50 1.64 4.24
C ASP A 2 -37.48 1.97 3.16
N GLY A 3 -36.52 1.07 2.95
CA GLY A 3 -35.44 1.31 2.02
C GLY A 3 -34.67 0.02 1.79
N MET A 4 -34.73 -0.47 0.55
CA MET A 4 -34.03 -1.64 0.02
C MET A 4 -34.71 -3.00 0.20
N ARG A 5 -35.94 -3.13 -0.35
CA ARG A 5 -36.31 -4.39 -1.02
C ARG A 5 -35.50 -4.49 -2.33
N ARG A 6 -34.27 -5.00 -2.26
CA ARG A 6 -33.57 -5.45 -3.47
C ARG A 6 -34.15 -6.80 -3.85
N SER A 7 -35.00 -6.78 -4.87
CA SER A 7 -35.51 -7.96 -5.57
C SER A 7 -34.36 -8.61 -6.35
N ALA A 8 -33.49 -9.34 -5.65
CA ALA A 8 -32.56 -10.25 -6.30
C ALA A 8 -33.31 -11.55 -6.57
N SER A 9 -33.51 -11.86 -7.85
CA SER A 9 -34.01 -13.15 -8.32
C SER A 9 -32.93 -14.19 -8.05
N PHE A 10 -33.03 -14.87 -6.91
CA PHE A 10 -32.15 -15.97 -6.55
C PHE A 10 -32.65 -17.26 -7.22
N SER A 11 -31.79 -17.88 -8.01
CA SER A 11 -31.94 -19.27 -8.44
C SER A 11 -31.31 -20.13 -7.33
N SER A 12 -32.07 -20.38 -6.27
CA SER A 12 -31.62 -21.14 -5.10
C SER A 12 -32.35 -22.49 -5.04
N GLY A 13 -31.60 -23.53 -4.70
CA GLY A 13 -32.05 -24.92 -4.73
C GLY A 13 -32.97 -25.33 -3.58
N LEU A 14 -33.46 -24.39 -2.75
CA LEU A 14 -34.50 -24.71 -1.77
C LEU A 14 -35.83 -24.94 -2.49
N LEU A 15 -36.68 -25.80 -1.93
CA LEU A 15 -38.06 -25.88 -2.37
C LEU A 15 -38.69 -24.49 -2.21
N PRO A 16 -39.42 -23.97 -3.21
CA PRO A 16 -40.00 -22.62 -3.18
C PRO A 16 -40.85 -22.31 -1.93
N SER A 17 -41.35 -23.36 -1.27
CA SER A 17 -42.13 -23.27 -0.03
C SER A 17 -41.30 -22.84 1.19
N ASP A 18 -40.04 -23.29 1.30
CA ASP A 18 -39.24 -23.08 2.52
C ASP A 18 -38.53 -21.73 2.53
N GLU A 19 -38.08 -21.24 1.38
CA GLU A 19 -37.58 -19.87 1.23
C GLU A 19 -38.66 -18.85 1.60
N GLN A 20 -39.90 -19.10 1.15
CA GLN A 20 -41.05 -18.24 1.45
C GLN A 20 -41.36 -18.19 2.95
N LYS A 21 -41.20 -19.30 3.68
CA LYS A 21 -41.39 -19.33 5.14
C LYS A 21 -40.35 -18.46 5.85
N ILE A 22 -39.07 -18.59 5.49
CA ILE A 22 -37.98 -17.77 6.05
C ILE A 22 -38.21 -16.29 5.72
N LEU A 23 -38.51 -15.95 4.46
CA LEU A 23 -38.73 -14.57 4.02
C LEU A 23 -39.94 -13.92 4.70
N LYS A 24 -41.05 -14.66 4.87
CA LYS A 24 -42.27 -14.17 5.54
C LYS A 24 -42.02 -13.87 7.03
N LYS A 25 -41.11 -14.60 7.67
CA LYS A 25 -40.78 -14.47 9.10
C LYS A 25 -39.42 -13.82 9.36
N TRP A 26 -38.76 -13.26 8.34
CA TRP A 26 -37.39 -12.74 8.39
C TRP A 26 -37.12 -11.83 9.60
N GLY A 27 -37.98 -10.83 9.80
CA GLY A 27 -37.84 -9.87 10.89
C GLY A 27 -38.00 -10.49 12.28
N PHE A 28 -38.78 -11.56 12.42
CA PHE A 28 -38.93 -12.29 13.68
C PHE A 28 -37.66 -13.10 13.98
N ILE A 29 -37.15 -13.86 12.99
CA ILE A 29 -35.95 -14.66 13.13
C ILE A 29 -34.74 -13.80 13.53
N LYS A 30 -34.55 -12.64 12.86
CA LYS A 30 -33.44 -11.71 13.15
C LYS A 30 -33.40 -11.20 14.60
N ARG A 31 -34.54 -11.17 15.28
CA ARG A 31 -34.63 -10.70 16.68
C ARG A 31 -34.59 -11.83 17.69
N ALA A 32 -35.08 -13.00 17.32
CA ALA A 32 -35.19 -14.14 18.23
C ALA A 32 -33.91 -15.00 18.25
N LEU A 33 -33.08 -14.95 17.21
CA LEU A 33 -31.95 -15.84 17.02
C LEU A 33 -30.62 -15.20 17.41
N ILE A 34 -29.80 -15.92 18.17
CA ILE A 34 -28.38 -15.60 18.40
C ILE A 34 -27.55 -16.66 17.65
N VAL A 35 -26.82 -16.24 16.61
CA VAL A 35 -26.16 -17.16 15.66
C VAL A 35 -25.14 -18.04 16.37
N ALA A 36 -24.41 -17.47 17.32
CA ALA A 36 -23.38 -18.17 18.07
C ALA A 36 -23.89 -19.43 18.82
N HIS A 37 -25.18 -19.49 19.15
CA HIS A 37 -25.75 -20.63 19.89
C HIS A 37 -26.08 -21.84 19.00
N ILE A 38 -26.21 -21.63 17.69
CA ILE A 38 -26.69 -22.66 16.76
C ILE A 38 -25.67 -22.99 15.67
N ILE A 39 -24.55 -22.27 15.59
CA ILE A 39 -23.60 -22.40 14.48
C ILE A 39 -22.75 -23.67 14.56
N ASP A 40 -22.30 -24.09 15.75
CA ASP A 40 -21.43 -25.26 15.91
C ASP A 40 -22.10 -26.55 15.37
N PRO A 41 -23.38 -26.85 15.70
CA PRO A 41 -24.09 -28.00 15.13
C PRO A 41 -24.25 -27.91 13.60
N LEU A 42 -24.41 -26.70 13.06
CA LEU A 42 -24.53 -26.49 11.62
C LEU A 42 -23.20 -26.69 10.90
N ILE A 43 -22.07 -26.36 11.54
CA ILE A 43 -20.73 -26.67 11.05
C ILE A 43 -20.48 -28.18 11.10
N GLU A 44 -20.81 -28.85 12.21
CA GLU A 44 -20.69 -30.30 12.35
C GLU A 44 -21.49 -31.07 11.30
N LYS A 45 -22.66 -30.54 10.91
CA LYS A 45 -23.53 -31.11 9.87
C LYS A 45 -23.14 -30.68 8.45
N GLY A 46 -22.09 -29.89 8.28
CA GLY A 46 -21.61 -29.43 6.98
C GLY A 46 -22.52 -28.43 6.27
N VAL A 47 -23.43 -27.78 7.01
CA VAL A 47 -24.30 -26.71 6.48
C VAL A 47 -23.50 -25.41 6.32
N PHE A 48 -22.58 -25.15 7.25
CA PHE A 48 -21.72 -23.96 7.27
C PHE A 48 -20.24 -24.36 7.28
N THR A 49 -19.39 -23.65 6.57
CA THR A 49 -17.94 -23.86 6.69
C THR A 49 -17.36 -23.04 7.85
N PRO A 50 -16.29 -23.51 8.52
CA PRO A 50 -15.61 -22.74 9.57
C PRO A 50 -15.17 -21.35 9.09
N ASP A 51 -14.72 -21.22 7.83
CA ASP A 51 -14.28 -19.96 7.25
C ASP A 51 -15.43 -18.94 7.08
N GLN A 52 -16.62 -19.41 6.70
CA GLN A 52 -17.82 -18.57 6.63
C GLN A 52 -18.20 -18.06 8.02
N TRP A 53 -18.11 -18.91 9.05
CA TRP A 53 -18.37 -18.50 10.42
C TRP A 53 -17.33 -17.50 10.94
N ILE A 54 -16.05 -17.71 10.68
CA ILE A 54 -14.97 -16.77 11.08
C ILE A 54 -15.21 -15.40 10.43
N SER A 55 -15.58 -15.39 9.14
CA SER A 55 -15.89 -14.15 8.41
C SER A 55 -17.08 -13.42 9.02
N LEU A 56 -18.14 -14.15 9.38
CA LEU A 56 -19.34 -13.60 10.01
C LEU A 56 -19.06 -13.07 11.43
N LYS A 57 -18.28 -13.82 12.21
CA LYS A 57 -17.94 -13.50 13.61
C LYS A 57 -17.12 -12.21 13.70
N ASN A 58 -16.13 -12.05 12.82
CA ASN A 58 -15.20 -10.92 12.81
C ASN A 58 -15.80 -9.63 12.23
N LYS A 59 -17.00 -9.70 11.63
CA LYS A 59 -17.67 -8.51 11.10
C LYS A 59 -18.13 -7.59 12.25
N PRO A 60 -17.79 -6.29 12.24
CA PRO A 60 -18.22 -5.32 13.26
C PRO A 60 -19.68 -4.89 13.03
N ALA A 61 -20.60 -5.84 13.09
CA ALA A 61 -22.03 -5.64 12.87
C ALA A 61 -22.83 -6.11 14.10
N PRO A 62 -23.99 -5.49 14.40
CA PRO A 62 -24.87 -5.94 15.47
C PRO A 62 -25.45 -7.33 15.16
N GLU A 63 -25.84 -8.07 16.20
CA GLU A 63 -26.34 -9.46 16.08
C GLU A 63 -27.46 -9.66 15.03
N PRO A 64 -28.42 -8.73 14.83
CA PRO A 64 -29.44 -8.86 13.79
C PRO A 64 -28.85 -8.84 12.37
N GLU A 65 -27.79 -8.08 12.12
CA GLU A 65 -27.12 -8.03 10.82
C GLU A 65 -26.28 -9.29 10.58
N LYS A 66 -25.65 -9.84 11.62
CA LYS A 66 -24.99 -11.15 11.54
C LYS A 66 -25.98 -12.28 11.25
N THR A 67 -27.15 -12.22 11.89
CA THR A 67 -28.24 -13.17 11.64
C THR A 67 -28.75 -13.07 10.21
N GLU A 68 -28.83 -11.86 9.65
CA GLU A 68 -29.22 -11.65 8.27
C GLU A 68 -28.26 -12.30 7.27
N GLU A 69 -26.95 -12.10 7.41
CA GLU A 69 -25.95 -12.76 6.56
C GLU A 69 -25.94 -14.27 6.74
N PHE A 70 -26.10 -14.74 7.98
CA PHE A 70 -26.27 -16.16 8.26
C PHE A 70 -27.48 -16.76 7.51
N LEU A 71 -28.64 -16.09 7.53
CA LEU A 71 -29.83 -16.55 6.81
C LEU A 71 -29.64 -16.48 5.29
N TYR A 72 -28.91 -15.49 4.76
CA TYR A 72 -28.54 -15.47 3.35
C TYR A 72 -27.69 -16.66 2.94
N HIS A 73 -26.73 -17.06 3.77
CA HIS A 73 -25.92 -18.26 3.53
C HIS A 73 -26.78 -19.53 3.58
N LEU A 74 -27.73 -19.60 4.51
CA LEU A 74 -28.67 -20.72 4.62
C LEU A 74 -29.62 -20.82 3.41
N LEU A 75 -30.05 -19.69 2.84
CA LEU A 75 -30.87 -19.69 1.62
C LEU A 75 -30.06 -20.10 0.37
N LYS A 76 -28.74 -19.89 0.40
CA LYS A 76 -27.85 -20.24 -0.71
C LYS A 76 -27.36 -21.70 -0.65
N SER A 77 -27.54 -22.37 0.49
CA SER A 77 -27.16 -23.77 0.66
C SER A 77 -28.21 -24.73 0.10
N LYS A 78 -27.94 -26.04 0.17
CA LYS A 78 -28.78 -27.09 -0.42
C LYS A 78 -30.14 -27.19 0.28
N PRO A 79 -31.21 -27.66 -0.37
CA PRO A 79 -32.55 -27.76 0.25
C PRO A 79 -32.58 -28.55 1.56
N GLU A 80 -31.73 -29.57 1.70
CA GLU A 80 -31.66 -30.41 2.90
C GLU A 80 -31.18 -29.64 4.14
N THR A 81 -30.51 -28.49 3.96
CA THR A 81 -30.01 -27.68 5.08
C THR A 81 -31.13 -27.04 5.90
N TYR A 82 -32.30 -26.82 5.29
CA TYR A 82 -33.44 -26.24 6.01
C TYR A 82 -33.96 -27.16 7.12
N GLY A 83 -34.07 -28.46 6.84
CA GLY A 83 -34.49 -29.45 7.85
C GLY A 83 -33.47 -29.59 8.99
N ILE A 84 -32.17 -29.53 8.67
CA ILE A 84 -31.09 -29.53 9.66
C ILE A 84 -31.16 -28.27 10.53
N PHE A 85 -31.43 -27.12 9.92
CA PHE A 85 -31.61 -25.85 10.63
C PHE A 85 -32.78 -25.89 11.61
N LEU A 86 -33.96 -26.34 11.18
CA LEU A 86 -35.13 -26.48 12.05
C LEU A 86 -34.87 -27.45 13.22
N SER A 87 -34.25 -28.60 12.93
CA SER A 87 -33.88 -29.57 13.95
C SER A 87 -32.91 -28.99 14.98
N THR A 88 -31.95 -28.17 14.52
CA THR A 88 -30.98 -27.49 15.37
C THR A 88 -31.66 -26.44 16.24
N LEU A 89 -32.55 -25.62 15.68
CA LEU A 89 -33.34 -24.66 16.46
C LEU A 89 -34.13 -25.35 17.58
N ALA A 90 -34.78 -26.48 17.27
CA ALA A 90 -35.52 -27.26 18.25
C ALA A 90 -34.64 -27.81 19.39
N CYS A 91 -33.43 -28.28 19.07
CA CYS A 91 -32.51 -28.87 20.06
C CYS A 91 -31.82 -27.84 20.98
N TYR A 92 -31.63 -26.60 20.51
CA TYR A 92 -30.82 -25.57 21.19
C TYR A 92 -31.65 -24.46 21.84
N GLY A 93 -32.92 -24.75 22.19
CA GLY A 93 -33.78 -23.83 22.95
C GLY A 93 -34.54 -22.80 22.10
N TYR A 94 -34.41 -22.85 20.77
CA TYR A 94 -35.15 -22.00 19.83
C TYR A 94 -36.37 -22.73 19.24
N GLY A 95 -36.97 -23.67 19.98
CA GLY A 95 -38.15 -24.42 19.55
C GLY A 95 -39.33 -23.51 19.16
N HIS A 96 -39.48 -22.36 19.82
CA HIS A 96 -40.49 -21.36 19.45
C HIS A 96 -40.25 -20.77 18.04
N VAL A 97 -38.99 -20.57 17.64
CA VAL A 97 -38.63 -20.12 16.28
C VAL A 97 -38.85 -21.24 15.27
N ALA A 98 -38.49 -22.48 15.61
CA ALA A 98 -38.72 -23.64 14.75
C ALA A 98 -40.23 -23.83 14.47
N ASN A 99 -41.07 -23.80 15.51
CA ASN A 99 -42.51 -23.96 15.40
C ASN A 99 -43.16 -22.86 14.55
N GLU A 100 -42.72 -21.61 14.73
CA GLU A 100 -43.20 -20.46 13.97
C GLU A 100 -42.82 -20.57 12.47
N LEU A 101 -41.68 -21.20 12.16
CA LEU A 101 -41.20 -21.43 10.80
C LEU A 101 -41.87 -22.63 10.12
N GLU A 102 -42.21 -23.68 10.87
CA GLU A 102 -42.96 -24.83 10.33
C GLU A 102 -44.42 -24.49 10.02
N GLY A 103 -44.90 -23.32 10.46
CA GLY A 103 -46.28 -22.92 10.23
C GLY A 103 -47.25 -23.66 11.14
N HIS A 104 -46.76 -24.27 12.23
CA HIS A 104 -47.58 -24.71 13.34
C HIS A 104 -48.03 -23.46 14.11
N GLY A 105 -48.97 -22.72 13.51
CA GLY A 105 -49.64 -21.60 14.16
C GLY A 105 -50.11 -22.05 15.55
N SER A 106 -49.92 -21.16 16.53
CA SER A 106 -50.02 -21.35 17.98
C SER A 106 -51.33 -21.89 18.57
N ASN A 107 -52.10 -22.69 17.82
CA ASN A 107 -53.39 -23.24 18.21
C ASN A 107 -53.29 -24.54 19.02
N ASN A 108 -52.13 -24.93 19.58
CA ASN A 108 -52.09 -26.03 20.53
C ASN A 108 -50.90 -25.96 21.50
N VAL A 109 -51.11 -25.28 22.63
CA VAL A 109 -50.20 -25.30 23.78
C VAL A 109 -50.29 -26.61 24.59
N ASN A 110 -51.15 -27.58 24.22
CA ASN A 110 -51.36 -28.78 25.02
C ASN A 110 -51.33 -30.11 24.23
N ARG A 111 -50.24 -30.41 23.51
CA ARG A 111 -49.93 -31.81 23.18
C ARG A 111 -48.46 -32.17 23.42
N THR A 112 -48.32 -32.98 24.47
CA THR A 112 -47.37 -34.09 24.65
C THR A 112 -45.90 -33.73 24.82
N LEU A 113 -45.59 -33.30 26.05
CA LEU A 113 -44.27 -33.37 26.68
C LEU A 113 -44.00 -34.75 27.31
N SER A 114 -44.46 -35.83 26.69
CA SER A 114 -44.51 -37.16 27.32
C SER A 114 -43.61 -38.22 26.69
N ASP A 115 -42.85 -37.93 25.62
CA ASP A 115 -42.17 -39.03 24.86
C ASP A 115 -40.69 -38.83 24.54
N LEU A 116 -39.96 -38.06 25.36
CA LEU A 116 -38.49 -37.93 25.24
C LEU A 116 -37.71 -38.25 26.52
N SER A 117 -38.30 -38.99 27.46
CA SER A 117 -37.62 -39.41 28.70
C SER A 117 -36.62 -40.57 28.53
N GLN A 118 -36.11 -40.82 27.33
CA GLN A 118 -34.98 -41.74 27.13
C GLN A 118 -33.87 -41.08 26.31
N ARG A 119 -33.11 -40.18 26.94
CA ARG A 119 -31.74 -39.89 26.51
C ARG A 119 -30.78 -39.96 27.67
N LYS A 120 -29.82 -40.88 27.49
CA LYS A 120 -28.59 -41.06 28.25
C LYS A 120 -27.96 -39.71 28.60
N THR A 121 -27.65 -39.56 29.87
CA THR A 121 -26.73 -38.55 30.40
C THR A 121 -25.35 -38.76 29.77
N VAL A 122 -25.06 -38.02 28.70
CA VAL A 122 -23.68 -37.83 28.22
C VAL A 122 -23.07 -36.73 29.10
N GLY A 123 -22.04 -37.11 29.84
CA GLY A 123 -21.33 -36.26 30.79
C GLY A 123 -20.77 -35.00 30.13
N ARG A 124 -21.05 -33.88 30.78
CA ARG A 124 -20.46 -32.57 30.54
C ARG A 124 -18.95 -32.63 30.87
N PRO A 125 -18.03 -32.22 29.98
CA PRO A 125 -16.64 -32.03 30.35
C PRO A 125 -16.54 -30.76 31.21
N LYS A 126 -16.35 -30.92 32.53
CA LYS A 126 -15.94 -29.81 33.40
C LYS A 126 -14.43 -29.66 33.32
N GLY A 127 -14.01 -28.42 33.17
CA GLY A 127 -12.63 -27.99 32.98
C GLY A 127 -11.66 -28.54 34.03
N ILE A 128 -10.47 -28.83 33.51
CA ILE A 128 -9.27 -29.25 34.21
C ILE A 128 -8.76 -28.06 35.03
N TYR A 129 -8.97 -28.09 36.35
CA TYR A 129 -8.06 -27.43 37.28
C TYR A 129 -7.00 -28.44 37.71
N LYS A 130 -5.75 -28.14 37.37
CA LYS A 130 -4.55 -28.82 37.87
C LYS A 130 -4.51 -28.70 39.39
N THR A 131 -4.43 -29.83 40.08
CA THR A 131 -3.82 -29.92 41.40
C THR A 131 -2.88 -31.12 41.43
N TYR A 132 -1.60 -30.81 41.62
CA TYR A 132 -0.53 -31.73 41.97
C TYR A 132 -0.91 -32.51 43.24
N ILE A 133 -0.87 -33.84 43.19
CA ILE A 133 -0.69 -34.68 44.38
C ILE A 133 0.35 -35.75 44.06
N GLN A 134 1.32 -35.83 44.95
CA GLN A 134 2.55 -36.60 44.93
C GLN A 134 2.32 -38.11 44.79
N ASP A 135 3.20 -38.72 44.00
CA ASP A 135 3.57 -40.13 44.07
C ASP A 135 3.92 -40.53 45.50
N LYS A 136 3.18 -41.52 46.03
CA LYS A 136 3.66 -42.42 47.07
C LYS A 136 3.68 -43.83 46.51
N SER A 137 4.89 -44.25 46.18
CA SER A 137 5.27 -45.63 45.89
C SER A 137 4.86 -46.54 47.05
N ILE A 138 4.03 -47.55 46.77
CA ILE A 138 3.84 -48.69 47.66
C ILE A 138 4.56 -49.87 47.00
N GLN A 139 5.71 -50.21 47.56
CA GLN A 139 6.33 -51.52 47.38
C GLN A 139 5.46 -52.54 48.10
N ILE A 140 5.02 -53.60 47.39
CA ILE A 140 4.56 -54.82 48.04
C ILE A 140 5.59 -55.90 47.74
N SER A 141 6.39 -56.14 48.76
CA SER A 141 7.37 -57.20 48.88
C SER A 141 6.70 -58.57 48.97
N THR A 142 7.30 -59.49 48.24
CA THR A 142 7.22 -60.95 48.32
C THR A 142 7.50 -61.50 49.74
N GLY A 143 6.67 -62.44 50.20
CA GLY A 143 6.96 -63.43 51.24
C GLY A 143 6.00 -64.61 51.02
N ALA A 144 6.44 -65.79 50.58
CA ALA A 144 7.24 -66.82 51.26
C ALA A 144 6.45 -67.61 52.33
N ALA A 145 6.24 -68.89 52.00
CA ALA A 145 6.10 -70.08 52.84
C ALA A 145 5.01 -70.12 53.93
N ALA A 146 4.08 -71.07 53.77
CA ALA A 146 3.54 -71.86 54.87
C ALA A 146 2.97 -73.18 54.33
N ASP A 147 3.65 -74.27 54.67
CA ASP A 147 3.24 -75.65 54.53
C ASP A 147 1.94 -75.91 55.33
N GLY A 148 1.05 -76.72 54.75
CA GLY A 148 -0.18 -77.16 55.38
C GLY A 148 -0.55 -78.54 54.89
N GLU A 149 0.11 -79.55 55.43
CA GLU A 149 -0.28 -80.96 55.34
C GLU A 149 -1.72 -81.15 55.84
N VAL A 150 -2.57 -81.78 55.02
CA VAL A 150 -3.90 -82.24 55.45
C VAL A 150 -3.91 -83.77 55.42
N SER A 151 -4.14 -84.31 56.61
CA SER A 151 -4.03 -85.71 56.98
C SER A 151 -5.20 -86.57 56.52
N ASP A 152 -4.84 -87.80 56.16
CA ASP A 152 -5.64 -89.00 55.91
C ASP A 152 -6.25 -89.55 57.22
N PRO A 153 -7.47 -90.13 57.24
CA PRO A 153 -7.87 -91.01 58.34
C PRO A 153 -8.11 -92.45 57.86
N ARG A 154 -7.17 -93.33 58.19
CA ARG A 154 -7.38 -94.78 58.31
C ARG A 154 -7.34 -95.19 59.78
N ASN A 155 -8.10 -96.25 60.07
CA ASN A 155 -8.03 -97.15 61.22
C ASN A 155 -8.58 -96.67 62.58
N GLY A 156 -9.70 -97.27 62.95
CA GLY A 156 -10.14 -97.48 64.33
C GLY A 156 -10.78 -98.85 64.46
N ALA A 157 -9.95 -99.87 64.76
CA ALA A 157 -10.39 -101.17 65.25
C ALA A 157 -10.81 -101.03 66.72
N SER A 158 -11.93 -101.63 67.12
CA SER A 158 -12.24 -101.85 68.54
C SER A 158 -13.00 -103.16 68.73
N SER A 159 -12.30 -104.11 69.33
CA SER A 159 -12.78 -105.34 69.96
C SER A 159 -13.68 -105.08 71.16
N TYR A 160 -14.59 -106.01 71.49
CA TYR A 160 -14.88 -106.61 72.81
C TYR A 160 -16.09 -107.57 72.59
N PHE A 161 -15.92 -108.90 72.68
CA PHE A 161 -16.22 -109.75 73.86
C PHE A 161 -17.64 -109.50 74.42
N GLY A 162 -18.56 -110.45 74.59
CA GLY A 162 -18.60 -111.90 74.60
C GLY A 162 -19.79 -112.31 75.49
N GLY A 163 -20.15 -113.60 75.52
CA GLY A 163 -20.97 -114.14 76.62
C GLY A 163 -22.21 -114.94 76.23
N SER A 164 -22.00 -116.21 75.88
CA SER A 164 -22.98 -117.28 76.08
C SER A 164 -23.20 -117.54 77.58
N ALA A 165 -24.42 -117.89 77.98
CA ALA A 165 -24.66 -118.59 79.25
C ALA A 165 -25.85 -119.54 79.12
N SER A 166 -25.52 -120.82 78.89
CA SER A 166 -26.32 -122.00 79.12
C SER A 166 -26.45 -122.28 80.63
N GLY A 167 -27.66 -122.63 81.09
CA GLY A 167 -27.91 -123.11 82.46
C GLY A 167 -28.90 -124.27 82.46
N SER A 168 -28.37 -125.50 82.55
CA SER A 168 -29.06 -126.70 83.07
C SER A 168 -29.15 -126.64 84.59
N ILE A 169 -30.14 -127.31 85.22
CA ILE A 169 -30.13 -127.94 86.57
C ILE A 169 -31.49 -128.69 86.71
N SER A 170 -31.48 -130.03 86.68
CA SER A 170 -31.63 -130.98 87.82
C SER A 170 -33.08 -131.15 88.28
N SER A 171 -33.74 -132.31 88.10
CA SER A 171 -33.58 -133.64 88.73
C SER A 171 -34.04 -133.72 90.19
N ASP A 172 -35.06 -134.57 90.41
CA ASP A 172 -35.28 -135.46 91.57
C ASP A 172 -36.69 -135.36 92.20
N GLY A 173 -37.27 -136.52 92.51
CA GLY A 173 -38.31 -136.62 93.54
C GLY A 173 -39.43 -137.60 93.26
N MET A 174 -39.22 -138.85 93.66
CA MET A 174 -40.21 -139.92 93.82
C MET A 174 -41.46 -139.47 94.58
N ASN A 175 -42.67 -139.90 94.17
CA ASN A 175 -43.60 -140.49 95.12
C ASN A 175 -44.72 -141.29 94.45
N ASP A 176 -44.98 -142.47 95.01
CA ASP A 176 -45.86 -143.53 94.53
C ASP A 176 -47.18 -143.58 95.31
N GLY A 177 -48.30 -143.43 94.61
CA GLY A 177 -49.66 -143.62 95.10
C GLY A 177 -50.64 -142.73 94.33
N GLY A 178 -51.44 -143.31 93.42
CA GLY A 178 -52.55 -142.59 92.78
C GLY A 178 -52.45 -142.51 91.25
N GLY A 179 -52.36 -143.66 90.57
CA GLY A 179 -52.27 -143.81 89.11
C GLY A 179 -53.45 -143.30 88.26
N ARG A 180 -54.39 -142.53 88.84
CA ARG A 180 -55.38 -141.72 88.10
C ARG A 180 -55.15 -140.21 88.24
N VAL A 181 -54.49 -139.75 89.31
CA VAL A 181 -54.19 -138.32 89.55
C VAL A 181 -52.82 -137.94 88.96
N ARG A 182 -51.79 -138.80 89.06
CA ARG A 182 -50.48 -138.55 88.40
C ARG A 182 -50.53 -138.63 86.88
N VAL A 183 -51.42 -139.46 86.32
CA VAL A 183 -51.67 -139.50 84.87
C VAL A 183 -52.39 -138.23 84.42
N THR A 184 -53.29 -137.67 85.23
CA THR A 184 -53.98 -136.42 84.91
C THR A 184 -53.09 -135.21 85.10
N ASP A 185 -52.20 -135.18 86.09
CA ASP A 185 -51.19 -134.13 86.26
C ASP A 185 -50.10 -134.19 85.17
N MET A 186 -49.63 -135.38 84.78
CA MET A 186 -48.75 -135.53 83.62
C MET A 186 -49.44 -135.16 82.31
N MET A 187 -50.71 -135.53 82.14
CA MET A 187 -51.50 -135.11 80.97
C MET A 187 -51.65 -133.59 80.94
N LYS A 188 -51.96 -132.98 82.08
CA LYS A 188 -52.07 -131.53 82.22
C LYS A 188 -50.74 -130.84 81.95
N MET A 189 -49.63 -131.30 82.52
CA MET A 189 -48.29 -130.78 82.25
C MET A 189 -47.88 -130.97 80.78
N LYS A 190 -48.21 -132.12 80.18
CA LYS A 190 -47.98 -132.34 78.75
C LYS A 190 -48.81 -131.38 77.91
N GLU A 191 -50.06 -131.12 78.29
CA GLU A 191 -50.94 -130.16 77.63
C GLU A 191 -50.42 -128.72 77.79
N ASP A 192 -49.99 -128.34 78.98
CA ASP A 192 -49.38 -127.04 79.28
C ASP A 192 -48.09 -126.85 78.48
N ILE A 193 -47.16 -127.82 78.49
CA ILE A 193 -45.97 -127.81 77.63
C ILE A 193 -46.35 -127.72 76.15
N THR A 194 -47.40 -128.43 75.73
CA THR A 194 -47.86 -128.38 74.33
C THR A 194 -48.44 -127.00 73.99
N ASN A 195 -49.12 -126.36 74.93
CA ASN A 195 -49.67 -125.01 74.80
C ASN A 195 -48.56 -123.96 74.79
N GLU A 196 -47.57 -124.05 75.69
CA GLU A 196 -46.39 -123.20 75.73
C GLU A 196 -45.55 -123.35 74.46
N LEU A 197 -45.31 -124.58 73.99
CA LEU A 197 -44.63 -124.82 72.71
C LEU A 197 -45.42 -124.24 71.53
N ARG A 198 -46.76 -124.27 71.58
CA ARG A 198 -47.62 -123.64 70.57
C ARG A 198 -47.50 -122.12 70.63
N GLU A 199 -47.50 -121.53 71.82
CA GLU A 199 -47.38 -120.09 72.04
C GLU A 199 -45.99 -119.56 71.63
N ILE A 200 -44.91 -120.21 72.06
CA ILE A 200 -43.53 -119.92 71.64
C ILE A 200 -43.42 -120.01 70.12
N LYS A 201 -44.03 -121.02 69.50
CA LYS A 201 -44.04 -121.14 68.04
C LYS A 201 -44.76 -119.96 67.38
N VAL A 202 -45.92 -119.56 67.91
CA VAL A 202 -46.66 -118.40 67.39
C VAL A 202 -45.86 -117.11 67.54
N GLU A 203 -45.23 -116.86 68.69
CA GLU A 203 -44.41 -115.66 68.89
C GLU A 203 -43.16 -115.67 68.03
N LEU A 204 -42.50 -116.82 67.85
CA LEU A 204 -41.39 -116.96 66.90
C LEU A 204 -41.83 -116.69 65.46
N GLU A 205 -43.01 -117.15 65.05
CA GLU A 205 -43.54 -116.89 63.71
C GLU A 205 -43.87 -115.40 63.53
N LYS A 206 -44.43 -114.77 64.55
CA LYS A 206 -44.70 -113.33 64.59
C LYS A 206 -43.40 -112.52 64.52
N GLN A 207 -42.41 -112.81 65.36
CA GLN A 207 -41.11 -112.16 65.33
C GLN A 207 -40.42 -112.35 63.96
N ARG A 208 -40.44 -113.55 63.40
CA ARG A 208 -39.91 -113.81 62.05
C ARG A 208 -40.64 -112.99 60.99
N SER A 209 -41.95 -112.81 61.13
CA SER A 209 -42.72 -111.99 60.21
C SER A 209 -42.38 -110.49 60.32
N GLU A 210 -42.17 -109.99 61.54
CA GLU A 210 -41.76 -108.62 61.84
C GLU A 210 -40.32 -108.36 61.35
N ASP A 211 -39.38 -109.25 61.64
CA ASP A 211 -38.00 -109.18 61.17
C ASP A 211 -37.94 -109.20 59.64
N LYS A 212 -38.75 -110.04 59.00
CA LYS A 212 -38.85 -110.11 57.53
C LYS A 212 -39.38 -108.81 56.93
N LEU A 213 -40.34 -108.14 57.58
CA LEU A 213 -40.82 -106.81 57.15
C LEU A 213 -39.73 -105.75 57.36
N SER A 214 -39.07 -105.74 58.52
CA SER A 214 -37.96 -104.82 58.81
C SER A 214 -36.81 -104.96 57.82
N ILE A 215 -36.41 -106.18 57.47
CA ILE A 215 -35.37 -106.44 56.46
C ILE A 215 -35.78 -105.86 55.10
N LYS A 216 -37.02 -106.10 54.66
CA LYS A 216 -37.53 -105.53 53.41
C LYS A 216 -37.55 -104.01 53.41
N ASP A 217 -37.84 -103.40 54.55
CA ASP A 217 -37.84 -101.94 54.71
C ASP A 217 -36.41 -101.38 54.65
N LEU A 218 -35.45 -102.06 55.27
CA LEU A 218 -34.04 -101.73 55.20
C LEU A 218 -33.47 -101.90 53.78
N GLU A 219 -33.84 -102.97 53.07
CA GLU A 219 -33.46 -103.19 51.67
C GLU A 219 -33.97 -102.06 50.77
N ARG A 220 -35.22 -101.62 50.98
CA ARG A 220 -35.78 -100.45 50.26
C ARG A 220 -35.02 -99.17 50.54
N LYS A 221 -34.74 -98.88 51.82
CA LYS A 221 -33.94 -97.70 52.22
C LYS A 221 -32.52 -97.74 51.65
N HIS A 222 -31.89 -98.91 51.63
CA HIS A 222 -30.58 -99.09 51.03
C HIS A 222 -30.61 -98.79 49.54
N ALA A 223 -31.60 -99.32 48.81
CA ALA A 223 -31.76 -99.06 47.38
C ALA A 223 -31.99 -97.56 47.08
N GLU A 224 -32.80 -96.88 47.90
CA GLU A 224 -33.03 -95.44 47.78
C GLU A 224 -31.76 -94.63 48.04
N LEU A 225 -31.03 -94.93 49.13
CA LEU A 225 -29.75 -94.29 49.44
C LEU A 225 -28.73 -94.50 48.33
N GLN A 226 -28.67 -95.72 47.77
CA GLN A 226 -27.78 -96.04 46.65
C GLN A 226 -28.12 -95.23 45.40
N SER A 227 -29.41 -95.06 45.09
CA SER A 227 -29.86 -94.21 43.98
C SER A 227 -29.53 -92.74 44.20
N ASN A 228 -29.76 -92.23 45.41
CA ASN A 228 -29.44 -90.86 45.81
C ASN A 228 -27.93 -90.59 45.74
N PHE A 229 -27.11 -91.54 46.20
CA PHE A 229 -25.65 -91.47 46.10
C PHE A 229 -25.19 -91.35 44.64
N GLN A 230 -25.71 -92.20 43.75
CA GLN A 230 -25.38 -92.13 42.32
C GLN A 230 -25.83 -90.82 41.67
N SER A 231 -26.97 -90.26 42.08
CA SER A 231 -27.44 -88.95 41.61
C SER A 231 -26.52 -87.82 42.06
N LEU A 232 -26.10 -87.84 43.34
CA LEU A 232 -25.14 -86.89 43.90
C LEU A 232 -23.78 -86.99 43.21
N GLU A 233 -23.31 -88.21 42.92
CA GLU A 233 -22.05 -88.45 42.22
C GLU A 233 -22.07 -87.85 40.81
N LYS A 234 -23.15 -88.09 40.04
CA LYS A 234 -23.37 -87.43 38.73
C LYS A 234 -23.44 -85.90 38.83
N SER A 235 -24.05 -85.37 39.89
CA SER A 235 -24.10 -83.92 40.11
C SER A 235 -22.71 -83.35 40.42
N LYS A 236 -21.91 -84.05 41.22
CA LYS A 236 -20.53 -83.69 41.55
C LYS A 236 -19.67 -83.66 40.29
N GLU A 237 -19.75 -84.68 39.44
CA GLU A 237 -19.01 -84.73 38.16
C GLU A 237 -19.34 -83.53 37.27
N LYS A 238 -20.63 -83.19 37.13
CA LYS A 238 -21.06 -82.00 36.36
C LYS A 238 -20.48 -80.70 36.90
N LEU A 239 -20.47 -80.54 38.23
CA LEU A 239 -19.90 -79.36 38.88
C LEU A 239 -18.39 -79.26 38.68
N VAL A 240 -17.66 -80.38 38.71
CA VAL A 240 -16.21 -80.42 38.46
C VAL A 240 -15.90 -79.95 37.03
N VAL A 241 -16.65 -80.44 36.03
CA VAL A 241 -16.48 -79.99 34.64
C VAL A 241 -16.76 -78.50 34.50
N GLN A 242 -17.88 -78.02 35.05
CA GLN A 242 -18.21 -76.58 35.02
C GLN A 242 -17.15 -75.70 35.69
N PHE A 243 -16.61 -76.17 36.83
CA PHE A 243 -15.53 -75.46 37.52
C PHE A 243 -14.26 -75.39 36.66
N SER A 244 -13.88 -76.50 36.02
CA SER A 244 -12.75 -76.55 35.09
C SER A 244 -12.93 -75.59 33.91
N ASP A 245 -14.10 -75.58 33.28
CA ASP A 245 -14.43 -74.66 32.18
C ASP A 245 -14.38 -73.19 32.61
N CYS A 246 -14.86 -72.88 33.82
CA CYS A 246 -14.77 -71.55 34.39
C CYS A 246 -13.32 -71.14 34.67
N GLN A 247 -12.50 -72.05 35.18
CA GLN A 247 -11.09 -71.80 35.45
C GLN A 247 -10.32 -71.51 34.16
N GLU A 248 -10.56 -72.28 33.10
CA GLU A 248 -9.96 -72.04 31.78
C GLU A 248 -10.35 -70.66 31.22
N LYS A 249 -11.63 -70.29 31.33
CA LYS A 249 -12.10 -68.95 30.91
C LYS A 249 -11.42 -67.82 31.67
N VAL A 250 -11.21 -67.98 32.98
CA VAL A 250 -10.51 -66.98 33.80
C VAL A 250 -9.06 -66.80 33.35
N GLU A 251 -8.33 -67.89 33.10
CA GLU A 251 -6.95 -67.81 32.61
C GLU A 251 -6.87 -67.18 31.21
N ASN A 252 -7.78 -67.52 30.31
CA ASN A 252 -7.87 -66.89 28.98
C ASN A 252 -8.12 -65.37 29.08
N LEU A 253 -9.06 -64.95 29.93
CA LEU A 253 -9.34 -63.52 30.16
C LEU A 253 -8.15 -62.78 30.75
N LYS A 254 -7.38 -63.43 31.63
CA LYS A 254 -6.18 -62.86 32.24
C LYS A 254 -5.07 -62.64 31.20
N VAL A 255 -4.86 -63.61 30.30
CA VAL A 255 -3.93 -63.45 29.16
C VAL A 255 -4.36 -62.30 28.26
N GLU A 256 -5.66 -62.21 27.95
CA GLU A 256 -6.18 -61.14 27.10
C GLU A 256 -6.05 -59.75 27.75
N LEU A 257 -6.31 -59.64 29.06
CA LEU A 257 -6.10 -58.43 29.84
C LEU A 257 -4.64 -57.97 29.78
N ASN A 258 -3.69 -58.89 30.00
CA ASN A 258 -2.26 -58.59 29.93
C ASN A 258 -1.85 -58.13 28.52
N ARG A 259 -2.39 -58.77 27.47
CA ARG A 259 -2.15 -58.37 26.08
C ARG A 259 -2.66 -56.94 25.83
N LYS A 260 -3.87 -56.62 26.30
CA LYS A 260 -4.46 -55.28 26.18
C LYS A 260 -3.71 -54.23 26.97
N GLN A 261 -3.18 -54.56 28.14
CA GLN A 261 -2.34 -53.66 28.92
C GLN A 261 -0.99 -53.35 28.24
N SER A 262 -0.39 -54.34 27.58
CA SER A 262 0.81 -54.15 26.76
C SER A 262 0.52 -53.26 25.53
N GLU A 263 -0.59 -53.51 24.85
CA GLU A 263 -1.06 -52.71 23.70
C GLU A 263 -1.27 -51.24 24.09
N LEU A 264 -1.94 -50.99 25.23
CA LEU A 264 -2.15 -49.65 25.77
C LEU A 264 -0.82 -48.94 26.09
N SER A 265 0.13 -49.65 26.69
CA SER A 265 1.46 -49.09 27.00
C SER A 265 2.22 -48.69 25.73
N LYS A 266 2.14 -49.48 24.66
CA LYS A 266 2.74 -49.14 23.35
C LYS A 266 2.10 -47.91 22.72
N LEU A 267 0.77 -47.86 22.70
CA LEU A 267 0.03 -46.71 22.19
C LEU A 267 0.34 -45.44 22.98
N HIS A 268 0.50 -45.53 24.29
CA HIS A 268 0.88 -44.40 25.12
C HIS A 268 2.27 -43.85 24.76
N MET A 269 3.26 -44.73 24.56
CA MET A 269 4.60 -44.33 24.10
C MET A 269 4.58 -43.67 22.72
N GLU A 270 3.82 -44.24 21.79
CA GLU A 270 3.67 -43.68 20.45
C GLU A 270 2.99 -42.30 20.46
N ASN A 271 1.94 -42.14 21.27
CA ASN A 271 1.27 -40.86 21.46
C ASN A 271 2.23 -39.79 22.00
N ASN A 272 3.04 -40.13 23.02
CA ASN A 272 4.06 -39.23 23.55
C ASN A 272 5.10 -38.83 22.50
N LYS A 273 5.54 -39.78 21.66
CA LYS A 273 6.46 -39.51 20.55
C LYS A 273 5.85 -38.55 19.52
N LEU A 274 4.60 -38.78 19.12
CA LEU A 274 3.88 -37.93 18.18
C LEU A 274 3.64 -36.53 18.75
N ASN A 275 3.33 -36.41 20.06
CA ASN A 275 3.17 -35.12 20.71
C ASN A 275 4.47 -34.31 20.70
N LEU A 276 5.61 -34.93 21.01
CA LEU A 276 6.92 -34.27 20.92
C LEU A 276 7.26 -33.85 19.49
N GLU A 277 6.92 -34.66 18.49
CA GLU A 277 7.12 -34.29 17.08
C GLU A 277 6.23 -33.11 16.66
N LEU A 278 4.97 -33.10 17.12
CA LEU A 278 4.04 -32.00 16.90
C LEU A 278 4.54 -30.69 17.53
N GLU A 279 5.07 -30.75 18.75
CA GLU A 279 5.65 -29.60 19.44
C GLU A 279 6.87 -29.04 18.69
N ARG A 280 7.77 -29.91 18.21
CA ARG A 280 8.92 -29.51 17.39
C ARG A 280 8.50 -28.84 16.09
N ARG A 281 7.58 -29.46 15.34
CA ARG A 281 7.05 -28.87 14.10
C ARG A 281 6.36 -27.52 14.36
N SER A 282 5.63 -27.41 15.47
CA SER A 282 5.00 -26.14 15.86
C SER A 282 6.02 -25.06 16.20
N ALA A 283 7.13 -25.41 16.85
CA ALA A 283 8.24 -24.48 17.10
C ALA A 283 8.92 -24.03 15.80
N ASP A 284 9.19 -24.95 14.87
CA ASP A 284 9.78 -24.63 13.57
C ASP A 284 8.89 -23.71 12.74
N VAL A 285 7.57 -23.96 12.73
CA VAL A 285 6.60 -23.09 12.04
C VAL A 285 6.58 -21.70 12.65
N ARG A 286 6.56 -21.58 13.99
CA ARG A 286 6.64 -20.27 14.68
C ARG A 286 7.90 -19.50 14.27
N LYS A 287 9.06 -20.15 14.31
CA LYS A 287 10.33 -19.53 13.90
C LYS A 287 10.30 -19.05 12.44
N ARG A 288 9.77 -19.86 11.51
CA ARG A 288 9.61 -19.45 10.10
C ARG A 288 8.63 -18.30 9.90
N PHE A 289 7.67 -18.09 10.81
CA PHE A 289 6.80 -16.92 10.76
C PHE A 289 7.53 -15.67 11.27
N GLU A 290 8.28 -15.78 12.36
CA GLU A 290 9.13 -14.70 12.89
C GLU A 290 10.16 -14.25 11.85
N ASP A 291 10.88 -15.18 11.22
CA ASP A 291 11.87 -14.87 10.17
C ASP A 291 11.23 -14.13 8.97
N ARG A 292 10.03 -14.55 8.55
CA ARG A 292 9.27 -13.89 7.46
C ARG A 292 8.72 -12.53 7.85
N GLU A 293 8.44 -12.30 9.14
CA GLU A 293 8.03 -10.99 9.63
C GLU A 293 9.20 -10.00 9.57
N VAL A 294 10.39 -10.42 10.01
CA VAL A 294 11.62 -9.63 9.88
C VAL A 294 11.93 -9.29 8.43
N GLU A 295 11.80 -10.27 7.51
CA GLU A 295 12.00 -10.03 6.07
C GLU A 295 10.98 -9.03 5.50
N ARG A 296 9.71 -9.12 5.89
CA ARG A 296 8.67 -8.16 5.48
C ARG A 296 8.98 -6.74 5.96
N ASP A 297 9.44 -6.58 7.19
CA ASP A 297 9.79 -5.27 7.75
C ASP A 297 10.99 -4.64 7.02
N GLU A 298 11.99 -5.45 6.67
CA GLU A 298 13.14 -4.98 5.89
C GLU A 298 12.74 -4.56 4.47
N LEU A 299 11.91 -5.36 3.79
CA LEU A 299 11.37 -5.00 2.48
C LEU A 299 10.50 -3.73 2.54
N ALA A 300 9.72 -3.54 3.60
CA ALA A 300 8.92 -2.34 3.81
C ALA A 300 9.80 -1.08 3.94
N LYS A 301 10.90 -1.15 4.71
CA LYS A 301 11.88 -0.05 4.82
C LYS A 301 12.54 0.26 3.48
N GLN A 302 12.90 -0.76 2.70
CA GLN A 302 13.48 -0.56 1.37
C GLN A 302 12.50 0.10 0.41
N LEU A 303 11.22 -0.30 0.45
CA LEU A 303 10.15 0.32 -0.34
C LEU A 303 9.95 1.79 0.05
N GLU A 304 9.95 2.10 1.34
CA GLU A 304 9.83 3.48 1.85
C GLU A 304 10.97 4.36 1.32
N LYS A 305 12.23 3.90 1.44
CA LYS A 305 13.39 4.62 0.90
C LYS A 305 13.28 4.85 -0.61
N LYS A 306 12.85 3.84 -1.38
CA LYS A 306 12.63 3.98 -2.83
C LYS A 306 11.53 4.99 -3.17
N ASN A 307 10.48 5.05 -2.35
CA ASN A 307 9.41 6.01 -2.51
C ASN A 307 9.88 7.45 -2.23
N GLU A 308 10.75 7.66 -1.24
CA GLU A 308 11.40 8.95 -0.99
C GLU A 308 12.31 9.37 -2.14
N GLU A 309 13.15 8.46 -2.65
CA GLU A 309 13.99 8.68 -3.84
C GLU A 309 13.14 9.09 -5.05
N TYR A 310 12.01 8.42 -5.27
CA TYR A 310 11.07 8.76 -6.35
C TYR A 310 10.46 10.16 -6.18
N LYS A 311 10.00 10.53 -4.98
CA LYS A 311 9.48 11.87 -4.67
C LYS A 311 10.53 12.96 -4.91
N HIS A 312 11.78 12.71 -4.54
CA HIS A 312 12.90 13.62 -4.79
C HIS A 312 13.14 13.81 -6.29
N LEU A 313 13.18 12.71 -7.06
CA LEU A 313 13.32 12.76 -8.51
C LEU A 313 12.16 13.49 -9.19
N GLN A 314 10.94 13.29 -8.72
CA GLN A 314 9.75 13.99 -9.21
C GLN A 314 9.86 15.50 -8.99
N THR A 315 10.34 15.92 -7.81
CA THR A 315 10.57 17.33 -7.48
C THR A 315 11.66 17.94 -8.36
N LYS A 316 12.78 17.24 -8.56
CA LYS A 316 13.84 17.66 -9.48
C LYS A 316 13.34 17.82 -10.91
N LEU A 317 12.54 16.87 -11.39
CA LEU A 317 11.94 16.94 -12.73
C LEU A 317 11.04 18.17 -12.88
N ALA A 318 10.24 18.50 -11.86
CA ALA A 318 9.42 19.70 -11.86
C ALA A 318 10.26 20.98 -11.93
N SER A 319 11.35 21.06 -11.15
CA SER A 319 12.30 22.20 -11.20
C SER A 319 12.90 22.38 -12.59
N VAL A 320 13.42 21.31 -13.19
CA VAL A 320 14.03 21.36 -14.52
C VAL A 320 13.02 21.77 -15.59
N LYS A 321 11.77 21.31 -15.49
CA LYS A 321 10.70 21.74 -16.40
C LYS A 321 10.42 23.24 -16.27
N SER A 322 10.35 23.76 -15.04
CA SER A 322 10.18 25.20 -14.80
C SER A 322 11.34 26.02 -15.37
N GLU A 323 12.59 25.59 -15.11
CA GLU A 323 13.78 26.26 -15.64
C GLU A 323 13.81 26.24 -17.18
N HIS A 324 13.37 25.15 -17.81
CA HIS A 324 13.28 25.06 -19.26
C HIS A 324 12.25 26.04 -19.83
N GLU A 325 11.08 26.15 -19.21
CA GLU A 325 10.04 27.11 -19.59
C GLU A 325 10.54 28.56 -19.46
N ASP A 326 11.24 28.87 -18.35
CA ASP A 326 11.87 30.19 -18.16
C ASP A 326 12.91 30.49 -19.24
N ARG A 327 13.76 29.51 -19.58
CA ARG A 327 14.74 29.66 -20.68
C ARG A 327 14.04 29.88 -22.02
N LEU A 328 12.97 29.16 -22.29
CA LEU A 328 12.19 29.30 -23.52
C LEU A 328 11.58 30.70 -23.63
N ASN A 329 11.04 31.23 -22.53
CA ASN A 329 10.47 32.58 -22.49
C ASN A 329 11.54 33.67 -22.63
N ARG A 330 12.71 33.49 -22.01
CA ARG A 330 13.87 34.37 -22.24
C ARG A 330 14.30 34.36 -23.71
N LEU A 331 14.40 33.18 -24.33
CA LEU A 331 14.77 33.05 -25.74
C LEU A 331 13.77 33.77 -26.66
N LYS A 332 12.45 33.61 -26.43
CA LYS A 332 11.42 34.34 -27.18
C LYS A 332 11.62 35.86 -27.09
N ASN A 333 11.94 36.38 -25.90
CA ASN A 333 12.18 37.82 -25.70
C ASN A 333 13.45 38.31 -26.38
N VAL A 334 14.54 37.54 -26.33
CA VAL A 334 15.79 37.84 -27.05
C VAL A 334 15.54 37.87 -28.55
N THR A 335 14.82 36.89 -29.10
CA THR A 335 14.49 36.84 -30.54
C THR A 335 13.66 38.05 -30.97
N LYS A 336 12.66 38.47 -30.17
CA LYS A 336 11.90 39.71 -30.45
C LYS A 336 12.79 40.94 -30.47
N SER A 337 13.68 41.07 -29.48
CA SER A 337 14.61 42.20 -29.37
C SER A 337 15.59 42.22 -30.55
N LYS A 338 16.10 41.06 -30.97
CA LYS A 338 16.96 40.91 -32.15
C LYS A 338 16.26 41.43 -33.42
N VAL A 339 15.01 41.02 -33.65
CA VAL A 339 14.22 41.49 -34.82
C VAL A 339 14.01 43.00 -34.78
N MET A 340 13.78 43.60 -33.61
CA MET A 340 13.66 45.05 -33.47
C MET A 340 14.97 45.76 -33.81
N ILE A 341 16.10 45.30 -33.25
CA ILE A 341 17.43 45.85 -33.53
C ILE A 341 17.79 45.70 -35.01
N GLU A 342 17.45 44.57 -35.66
CA GLU A 342 17.68 44.37 -37.09
C GLU A 342 16.90 45.39 -37.94
N LYS A 343 15.65 45.72 -37.55
CA LYS A 343 14.86 46.76 -38.21
C LYS A 343 15.46 48.16 -38.01
N GLU A 344 15.87 48.49 -36.78
CA GLU A 344 16.53 49.76 -36.47
C GLU A 344 17.86 49.90 -37.24
N LEU A 345 18.67 48.84 -37.30
CA LEU A 345 19.89 48.80 -38.09
C LEU A 345 19.62 49.03 -39.58
N GLN A 346 18.55 48.45 -40.13
CA GLN A 346 18.17 48.68 -41.52
C GLN A 346 17.72 50.12 -41.76
N ALA A 347 16.99 50.73 -40.83
CA ALA A 347 16.60 52.14 -40.89
C ALA A 347 17.84 53.04 -40.89
N VAL A 348 18.79 52.83 -39.96
CA VAL A 348 20.06 53.58 -39.89
C VAL A 348 20.88 53.41 -41.17
N LYS A 349 20.93 52.21 -41.77
CA LYS A 349 21.61 52.00 -43.06
C LYS A 349 20.98 52.84 -44.18
N ASN A 350 19.66 52.91 -44.23
CA ASN A 350 18.94 53.71 -45.22
C ASN A 350 19.19 55.21 -45.01
N GLU A 351 19.14 55.69 -43.76
CA GLU A 351 19.45 57.09 -43.40
C GLU A 351 20.89 57.46 -43.76
N LYS A 352 21.85 56.60 -43.44
CA LYS A 352 23.25 56.77 -43.83
C LYS A 352 23.40 56.91 -45.34
N GLY A 353 22.75 56.02 -46.12
CA GLY A 353 22.77 56.10 -47.58
C GLY A 353 22.16 57.42 -48.11
N ALA A 354 21.06 57.89 -47.50
CA ALA A 354 20.45 59.17 -47.85
C ALA A 354 21.37 60.37 -47.51
N LEU A 355 22.07 60.33 -46.38
CA LEU A 355 23.03 61.35 -45.98
C LEU A 355 24.28 61.36 -46.89
N GLU A 356 24.79 60.20 -47.27
CA GLU A 356 25.90 60.10 -48.23
C GLU A 356 25.52 60.69 -49.60
N GLU A 357 24.29 60.47 -50.05
CA GLU A 357 23.80 61.05 -51.30
C GLU A 357 23.62 62.57 -51.20
N ARG A 358 23.07 63.07 -50.08
CA ARG A 358 23.03 64.53 -49.80
C ARG A 358 24.43 65.13 -49.76
N LEU A 359 25.41 64.44 -49.17
CA LEU A 359 26.79 64.90 -49.14
C LEU A 359 27.40 65.00 -50.54
N LYS A 360 27.14 64.01 -51.42
CA LYS A 360 27.55 64.09 -52.84
C LYS A 360 26.91 65.28 -53.55
N GLN A 361 25.61 65.50 -53.34
CA GLN A 361 24.89 66.65 -53.89
C GLN A 361 25.49 67.97 -53.42
N HIS A 362 25.73 68.14 -52.11
CA HIS A 362 26.39 69.32 -51.55
C HIS A 362 27.79 69.51 -52.13
N ASN A 363 28.60 68.45 -52.24
CA ASN A 363 29.93 68.54 -52.86
C ASN A 363 29.88 68.96 -54.33
N ASN A 364 28.87 68.50 -55.09
CA ASN A 364 28.66 68.95 -56.46
C ASN A 364 28.29 70.43 -56.51
N ILE A 365 27.35 70.89 -55.65
CA ILE A 365 26.98 72.30 -55.53
C ILE A 365 28.19 73.15 -55.17
N VAL A 366 29.00 72.75 -54.19
CA VAL A 366 30.23 73.45 -53.83
C VAL A 366 31.19 73.52 -55.01
N ARG A 367 31.35 72.45 -55.78
CA ARG A 367 32.19 72.44 -56.99
C ARG A 367 31.65 73.40 -58.06
N GLU A 368 30.34 73.46 -58.26
CA GLU A 368 29.70 74.39 -59.19
C GLU A 368 29.84 75.85 -58.74
N LEU A 369 29.60 76.12 -57.45
CA LEU A 369 29.81 77.44 -56.85
C LEU A 369 31.28 77.87 -56.94
N GLN A 370 32.22 76.95 -56.71
CA GLN A 370 33.65 77.22 -56.88
C GLN A 370 33.96 77.60 -58.33
N LYS A 371 33.50 76.81 -59.31
CA LYS A 371 33.66 77.14 -60.73
C LYS A 371 33.04 78.49 -61.10
N ALA A 372 31.85 78.79 -60.57
CA ALA A 372 31.17 80.06 -60.82
C ALA A 372 31.93 81.24 -60.18
N SER A 373 32.42 81.07 -58.96
CA SER A 373 33.25 82.05 -58.27
C SER A 373 34.56 82.29 -59.02
N ASP A 374 35.26 81.23 -59.44
CA ASP A 374 36.50 81.32 -60.23
C ASP A 374 36.25 82.04 -61.57
N ALA A 375 35.16 81.70 -62.26
CA ALA A 375 34.75 82.39 -63.48
C ALA A 375 34.46 83.88 -63.24
N LYS A 376 33.81 84.22 -62.12
CA LYS A 376 33.54 85.61 -61.76
C LYS A 376 34.82 86.38 -61.40
N ILE A 377 35.75 85.73 -60.72
CA ILE A 377 37.08 86.29 -60.43
C ILE A 377 37.82 86.57 -61.75
N GLU A 378 37.80 85.67 -62.72
CA GLU A 378 38.41 85.89 -64.04
C GLU A 378 37.72 87.00 -64.82
N GLU A 379 36.39 87.09 -64.79
CA GLU A 379 35.65 88.20 -65.38
C GLU A 379 36.04 89.54 -64.73
N LEU A 380 36.08 89.60 -63.40
CA LEU A 380 36.50 90.80 -62.67
C LEU A 380 37.95 91.17 -62.96
N LYS A 381 38.88 90.21 -63.05
CA LYS A 381 40.27 90.46 -63.46
C LYS A 381 40.33 91.06 -64.86
N LYS A 382 39.52 90.55 -65.79
CA LYS A 382 39.43 91.09 -67.15
C LYS A 382 38.91 92.53 -67.14
N THR A 383 37.85 92.81 -66.38
CA THR A 383 37.33 94.18 -66.21
C THR A 383 38.37 95.10 -65.59
N ILE A 384 39.07 94.66 -64.54
CA ILE A 384 40.15 95.43 -63.92
C ILE A 384 41.28 95.71 -64.92
N GLU A 385 41.65 94.75 -65.78
CA GLU A 385 42.69 94.95 -66.79
C GLU A 385 42.22 95.89 -67.91
N GLU A 386 40.96 95.81 -68.33
CA GLU A 386 40.33 96.77 -69.24
C GLU A 386 40.29 98.19 -68.64
N GLU A 387 39.92 98.32 -67.37
CA GLU A 387 39.95 99.57 -66.61
C GLU A 387 41.37 100.12 -66.47
N ARG A 388 42.35 99.25 -66.21
CA ARG A 388 43.77 99.62 -66.17
C ARG A 388 44.25 100.14 -67.54
N LEU A 389 43.91 99.47 -68.63
CA LEU A 389 44.21 99.91 -70.00
C LEU A 389 43.56 101.26 -70.34
N THR A 390 42.31 101.48 -69.93
CA THR A 390 41.65 102.78 -70.13
C THR A 390 42.27 103.88 -69.27
N LEU A 391 42.67 103.58 -68.03
CA LEU A 391 43.43 104.48 -67.17
C LEU A 391 44.80 104.80 -67.76
N GLU A 392 45.47 103.82 -68.36
CA GLU A 392 46.77 104.00 -69.02
C GLU A 392 46.65 104.90 -70.26
N LYS A 393 45.60 104.69 -71.08
CA LYS A 393 45.23 105.61 -72.16
C LYS A 393 44.93 107.02 -71.66
N LYS A 394 44.17 107.16 -70.56
CA LYS A 394 43.89 108.46 -69.94
C LYS A 394 45.17 109.12 -69.42
N LYS A 395 46.07 108.38 -68.79
CA LYS A 395 47.39 108.89 -68.35
C LYS A 395 48.24 109.34 -69.53
N ALA A 396 48.23 108.62 -70.65
CA ALA A 396 48.93 109.03 -71.87
C ALA A 396 48.33 110.33 -72.45
N LEU A 397 47.00 110.45 -72.48
CA LEU A 397 46.31 111.67 -72.89
C LEU A 397 46.62 112.85 -71.95
N LEU A 398 46.72 112.59 -70.64
CA LEU A 398 47.05 113.60 -69.65
C LEU A 398 48.49 114.09 -69.81
N LYS A 399 49.45 113.18 -70.06
CA LYS A 399 50.84 113.54 -70.43
C LYS A 399 50.90 114.36 -71.72
N GLN A 400 50.07 114.04 -72.72
CA GLN A 400 49.98 114.84 -73.94
C GLN A 400 49.46 116.25 -73.65
N LYS A 401 48.42 116.37 -72.80
CA LYS A 401 47.88 117.66 -72.37
C LYS A 401 48.86 118.48 -71.52
N GLU A 402 49.66 117.82 -70.68
CA GLU A 402 50.76 118.45 -69.94
C GLU A 402 51.85 118.98 -70.88
N GLN A 403 52.19 118.23 -71.94
CA GLN A 403 53.11 118.70 -72.98
C GLN A 403 52.55 119.90 -73.75
N GLU A 404 51.26 119.89 -74.10
CA GLU A 404 50.59 121.04 -74.73
C GLU A 404 50.61 122.28 -73.81
N CYS A 405 50.44 122.10 -72.49
CA CYS A 405 50.55 123.21 -71.53
C CYS A 405 51.99 123.74 -71.42
N LEU A 406 52.99 122.88 -71.38
CA LEU A 406 54.41 123.27 -71.42
C LEU A 406 54.77 124.01 -72.72
N GLU A 407 54.15 123.63 -73.83
CA GLU A 407 54.34 124.27 -75.13
C GLU A 407 53.65 125.64 -75.21
N MET A 408 52.46 125.75 -74.63
CA MET A 408 51.76 127.03 -74.43
C MET A 408 52.54 127.96 -73.48
N GLU A 409 53.12 127.42 -72.42
CA GLU A 409 53.95 128.16 -71.47
C GLU A 409 55.23 128.68 -72.12
N LYS A 410 55.88 127.88 -72.99
CA LYS A 410 57.00 128.35 -73.84
C LYS A 410 56.59 129.45 -74.81
N LYS A 411 55.41 129.36 -75.42
CA LYS A 411 54.87 130.41 -76.31
C LYS A 411 54.56 131.70 -75.54
N LEU A 412 54.06 131.59 -74.31
CA LEU A 412 53.82 132.73 -73.42
C LEU A 412 55.14 133.42 -73.04
N LEU A 413 56.16 132.64 -72.69
CA LEU A 413 57.49 133.18 -72.34
C LEU A 413 58.16 133.87 -73.54
N SER A 414 57.93 133.36 -74.75
CA SER A 414 58.40 133.97 -76.00
C SER A 414 57.75 135.33 -76.25
N THR A 415 56.42 135.45 -76.10
CA THR A 415 55.71 136.73 -76.31
C THR A 415 55.98 137.73 -75.20
N GLN A 416 56.32 137.27 -74.00
CA GLN A 416 56.73 138.11 -72.89
C GLN A 416 58.11 138.75 -73.14
N LYS A 417 59.08 137.98 -73.66
CA LYS A 417 60.39 138.51 -74.10
C LYS A 417 60.28 139.47 -75.27
N GLU A 418 59.34 139.23 -76.19
CA GLU A 418 59.08 140.12 -77.33
C GLU A 418 58.49 141.45 -76.88
N ASN A 419 57.59 141.44 -75.90
CA ASN A 419 57.04 142.65 -75.28
C ASN A 419 58.07 143.45 -74.46
N GLU A 420 59.02 142.79 -73.80
CA GLU A 420 60.13 143.45 -73.11
C GLU A 420 61.07 144.14 -74.11
N SER A 421 61.40 143.48 -75.23
CA SER A 421 62.17 144.07 -76.34
C SER A 421 61.47 145.29 -76.97
N LEU A 422 60.14 145.24 -77.10
CA LEU A 422 59.34 146.38 -77.58
C LEU A 422 59.25 147.53 -76.57
N LYS A 423 59.25 147.24 -75.25
CA LYS A 423 59.34 148.26 -74.20
C LYS A 423 60.70 148.96 -74.21
N GLU A 424 61.77 148.21 -74.41
CA GLU A 424 63.14 148.72 -74.46
C GLU A 424 63.38 149.58 -75.72
N MET A 425 62.79 149.17 -76.85
CA MET A 425 62.80 149.96 -78.10
C MET A 425 61.99 151.26 -77.97
N ASN A 426 60.86 151.25 -77.27
CA ASN A 426 60.08 152.45 -76.99
C ASN A 426 60.78 153.41 -75.99
N ALA A 427 61.50 152.88 -75.01
CA ALA A 427 62.32 153.69 -74.10
C ALA A 427 63.47 154.40 -74.86
N ASN A 428 64.12 153.70 -75.80
CA ASN A 428 65.17 154.27 -76.66
C ASN A 428 64.64 155.34 -77.64
N LEU A 429 63.43 155.16 -78.17
CA LEU A 429 62.78 156.17 -79.02
C LEU A 429 62.40 157.42 -78.22
N LYS A 430 61.93 157.24 -76.98
CA LYS A 430 61.59 158.36 -76.09
C LYS A 430 62.81 159.20 -75.70
N GLN A 431 63.93 158.55 -75.40
CA GLN A 431 65.19 159.22 -75.09
C GLN A 431 65.79 159.97 -76.31
N ARG A 432 65.59 159.44 -77.52
CA ARG A 432 65.95 160.11 -78.78
C ARG A 432 65.08 161.32 -79.09
N MET A 433 63.81 161.28 -78.73
CA MET A 433 62.88 162.40 -78.90
C MET A 433 63.22 163.56 -77.94
N GLU A 434 63.52 163.26 -76.67
CA GLU A 434 63.92 164.28 -75.68
C GLU A 434 65.27 164.94 -76.04
N SER A 435 66.23 164.17 -76.58
CA SER A 435 67.50 164.71 -77.09
C SER A 435 67.32 165.59 -78.34
N ALA A 436 66.34 165.29 -79.20
CA ALA A 436 66.02 166.10 -80.39
C ALA A 436 65.24 167.38 -80.05
N GLU A 437 64.41 167.36 -78.99
CA GLU A 437 63.72 168.53 -78.48
C GLU A 437 64.69 169.51 -77.78
N GLU A 438 65.70 169.01 -77.07
CA GLU A 438 66.76 169.85 -76.50
C GLU A 438 67.63 170.50 -77.59
N GLN A 439 67.93 169.79 -78.68
CA GLN A 439 68.67 170.35 -79.82
C GLN A 439 67.86 171.40 -80.60
N THR A 440 66.54 171.26 -80.70
CA THR A 440 65.67 172.28 -81.33
C THR A 440 65.43 173.49 -80.42
N LYS A 441 65.46 173.32 -79.09
CA LYS A 441 65.43 174.43 -78.10
C LYS A 441 66.75 175.21 -78.05
N PHE A 442 67.89 174.53 -78.22
CA PHE A 442 69.22 175.15 -78.35
C PHE A 442 69.37 175.93 -79.66
N LEU A 443 68.78 175.43 -80.76
CA LEU A 443 68.83 176.10 -82.06
C LEU A 443 67.86 177.29 -82.16
N ARG A 444 66.73 177.30 -81.43
CA ARG A 444 65.85 178.48 -81.32
C ARG A 444 66.47 179.65 -80.55
N MET A 445 67.16 179.39 -79.43
CA MET A 445 67.87 180.46 -78.70
C MET A 445 69.08 181.01 -79.45
N ARG A 446 69.67 180.25 -80.39
CA ARG A 446 70.79 180.72 -81.22
C ARG A 446 70.33 181.51 -82.45
N GLN A 447 69.10 181.30 -82.92
CA GLN A 447 68.53 181.97 -84.09
C GLN A 447 68.04 183.41 -83.81
N GLU A 448 67.99 183.84 -82.55
CA GLU A 448 67.74 185.24 -82.13
C GLU A 448 69.02 186.08 -81.99
N PHE A 449 70.23 185.50 -82.04
CA PHE A 449 71.48 186.27 -81.86
C PHE A 449 72.24 186.58 -83.16
N LEU A 450 72.06 185.83 -84.26
CA LEU A 450 72.87 186.03 -85.49
C LEU A 450 72.02 186.07 -86.76
N SER A 451 70.99 186.92 -86.68
CA SER A 451 70.56 187.84 -87.74
C SER A 451 71.28 189.21 -87.64
N SER A 452 72.51 189.23 -87.14
CA SER A 452 73.66 189.81 -87.84
C SER A 452 74.17 188.72 -88.82
N PRO A 453 74.59 189.06 -90.06
CA PRO A 453 74.49 188.17 -91.21
C PRO A 453 75.70 187.23 -91.37
N VAL A 454 75.45 186.06 -91.99
CA VAL A 454 76.22 185.43 -93.11
C VAL A 454 75.97 183.91 -93.13
N HIS A 455 75.26 183.46 -94.19
CA HIS A 455 75.49 182.27 -95.05
C HIS A 455 75.80 180.89 -94.43
N ARG A 456 75.46 179.72 -95.01
CA ARG A 456 74.67 179.22 -96.15
C ARG A 456 75.00 177.71 -96.20
N HIS A 457 74.10 176.93 -96.79
CA HIS A 457 74.38 175.77 -97.68
C HIS A 457 74.54 174.37 -97.04
N LEU A 458 73.58 173.47 -97.31
CA LEU A 458 73.46 172.52 -98.45
C LEU A 458 74.29 171.25 -98.20
N ARG A 459 73.63 170.13 -97.87
CA ARG A 459 73.15 169.04 -98.77
C ARG A 459 74.20 167.94 -99.04
N ASN A 460 73.71 166.71 -98.83
CA ASN A 460 73.68 165.58 -99.78
C ASN A 460 74.73 164.45 -99.76
N THR A 461 74.15 163.24 -99.97
CA THR A 461 74.65 162.02 -100.67
C THR A 461 75.49 161.01 -99.87
N LYS A 462 75.47 159.68 -100.08
CA LYS A 462 74.90 158.74 -101.08
C LYS A 462 75.17 157.28 -100.59
N LYS A 463 74.21 156.33 -100.78
CA LYS A 463 74.31 154.87 -101.19
C LYS A 463 75.38 153.94 -100.53
N PRO A 464 75.54 152.60 -100.82
CA PRO A 464 74.86 151.62 -101.72
C PRO A 464 74.52 150.22 -101.04
N VAL A 465 73.61 149.35 -101.57
CA VAL A 465 73.75 148.09 -102.39
C VAL A 465 73.96 146.71 -101.66
N ILE A 466 72.95 145.82 -101.81
CA ILE A 466 72.87 144.34 -102.14
C ILE A 466 73.82 143.27 -101.53
N THR A 467 73.27 142.16 -100.96
CA THR A 467 73.48 140.69 -101.25
C THR A 467 72.78 139.81 -100.17
N ARG A 468 71.85 138.87 -100.47
CA ARG A 468 71.91 137.40 -100.77
C ARG A 468 72.35 136.40 -99.65
N VAL A 469 71.41 135.50 -99.25
CA VAL A 469 71.45 133.99 -99.21
C VAL A 469 71.81 133.20 -97.92
N THR A 470 71.02 132.11 -97.70
CA THR A 470 71.15 130.85 -96.89
C THR A 470 70.97 130.90 -95.37
N LYS A 471 70.31 129.94 -94.68
CA LYS A 471 69.74 128.62 -95.03
C LYS A 471 68.58 128.31 -94.08
#